data_AF-A0A810E3L2-F1
#
_entry.id   AF-A0A810E3L2-F1
#
_cell.length_a   1.000
_cell.length_b   1.000
_cell.length_c   1.000
_cell.angle_alpha   90.00
_cell.angle_beta   90.00
_cell.angle_gamma   90.00
#
_symmetry.space_group_name_H-M   'P 1'
#
loop_
_entity.id
_entity.type
_entity.pdbx_description
1 polymer ?
#
loop_
_entity_poly.entity_id
_entity_poly.type
_entity_poly.pdbx_seq_one_letter_code
_entity_poly.pdbx_strand_id
1 'polypeptide(L)'
;MKIITSKDQIPQNMSDSETAEFWSNHTMSEELLEASIIEEEDHDLPKRKSSTISIRIDEDLLLRIRNLARLRKKGYQTLIKEFLIERTYEEEKKILLFEGDILDFNDITRKETAVAKAE
;
A
#
# COMPACT_ATOMS: atom_id res chain seq x y z
N MET A 1 20.21 -37.51 12.67
CA MET A 1 19.54 -36.57 11.76
C MET A 1 20.34 -36.48 10.48
N LYS A 2 19.69 -36.61 9.32
CA LYS A 2 20.32 -36.49 8.00
C LYS A 2 20.29 -35.02 7.57
N ILE A 3 21.39 -34.51 7.04
CA ILE A 3 21.48 -33.12 6.59
C ILE A 3 21.09 -33.06 5.12
N ILE A 4 20.13 -32.20 4.77
CA ILE A 4 19.78 -31.91 3.38
C ILE A 4 20.51 -30.66 2.90
N THR A 5 21.31 -30.82 1.85
CA THR A 5 22.21 -29.78 1.30
C THR A 5 21.65 -29.15 0.02
N SER A 6 20.66 -29.78 -0.61
CA SER A 6 20.11 -29.31 -1.89
C SER A 6 18.59 -29.46 -1.92
N LYS A 7 17.91 -28.52 -2.59
CA LYS A 7 16.44 -28.47 -2.68
C LYS A 7 15.83 -29.71 -3.35
N ASP A 8 16.59 -30.35 -4.25
CA ASP A 8 16.17 -31.57 -4.96
C ASP A 8 16.03 -32.80 -4.03
N GLN A 9 16.58 -32.73 -2.83
CA GLN A 9 16.48 -33.79 -1.83
C GLN A 9 15.16 -33.74 -1.05
N ILE A 10 14.34 -32.71 -1.28
CA ILE A 10 13.02 -32.53 -0.66
C ILE A 10 11.96 -33.12 -1.61
N PRO A 11 11.28 -34.21 -1.23
CA PRO A 11 10.24 -34.80 -2.07
C PRO A 11 9.03 -33.85 -2.19
N GLN A 12 8.53 -33.63 -3.40
CA GLN A 12 7.49 -32.63 -3.67
C GLN A 12 6.04 -33.14 -3.47
N ASN A 13 5.82 -34.45 -3.41
CA ASN A 13 4.49 -35.07 -3.39
C ASN A 13 4.27 -35.96 -2.16
N MET A 14 4.47 -35.44 -0.94
CA MET A 14 4.25 -36.19 0.31
C MET A 14 2.87 -35.93 0.92
N SER A 15 2.33 -36.97 1.57
CA SER A 15 1.22 -36.81 2.52
C SER A 15 1.70 -36.13 3.81
N ASP A 16 0.82 -35.43 4.52
CA ASP A 16 1.13 -34.74 5.80
C ASP A 16 1.87 -35.65 6.80
N SER A 17 1.51 -36.94 6.83
CA SER A 17 2.14 -37.93 7.71
C SER A 17 3.59 -38.23 7.31
N GLU A 18 3.87 -38.35 6.01
CA GLU A 18 5.20 -38.63 5.48
C GLU A 18 6.12 -37.40 5.62
N THR A 19 5.53 -36.20 5.49
CA THR A 19 6.21 -34.94 5.74
C THR A 19 6.67 -34.83 7.19
N ALA A 20 5.83 -35.20 8.17
CA ALA A 20 6.20 -35.16 9.58
C ALA A 20 7.36 -36.12 9.92
N GLU A 21 7.33 -37.33 9.39
CA GLU A 21 8.42 -38.30 9.56
C GLU A 21 9.72 -37.84 8.88
N PHE A 22 9.60 -37.23 7.71
CA PHE A 22 10.74 -36.67 6.98
C PHE A 22 11.42 -35.55 7.78
N TRP A 23 10.68 -34.54 8.26
CA TRP A 23 11.22 -33.43 9.05
C TRP A 23 11.71 -33.84 10.45
N SER A 24 11.18 -34.93 11.00
CA SER A 24 11.69 -35.49 12.27
C SER A 24 13.08 -36.12 12.11
N ASN A 25 13.41 -36.60 10.90
CA ASN A 25 14.65 -37.31 10.61
C ASN A 25 15.69 -36.47 9.84
N HIS A 26 15.26 -35.38 9.20
CA HIS A 26 16.10 -34.54 8.34
C HIS A 26 16.21 -33.11 8.90
N THR A 27 17.40 -32.53 8.79
CA THR A 27 17.69 -31.13 9.14
C THR A 27 18.29 -30.43 7.92
N MET A 28 18.04 -29.13 7.74
CA MET A 28 18.62 -28.38 6.63
C MET A 28 20.07 -27.99 6.94
N SER A 29 20.93 -27.93 5.91
CA SER A 29 22.26 -27.34 6.05
C SER A 29 22.17 -25.81 6.17
N GLU A 30 23.17 -25.20 6.81
CA GLU A 30 23.33 -23.74 6.88
C GLU A 30 23.32 -23.11 5.48
N GLU A 31 24.06 -23.70 4.54
CA GLU A 31 24.14 -23.24 3.14
C GLU A 31 22.78 -23.25 2.43
N LEU A 32 21.96 -24.28 2.69
CA LEU A 32 20.63 -24.37 2.08
C LEU A 32 19.64 -23.44 2.78
N LEU A 33 19.78 -23.24 4.09
CA LEU A 33 19.03 -22.23 4.81
C LEU A 33 19.33 -20.83 4.25
N GLU A 34 20.61 -20.49 4.08
CA GLU A 34 21.08 -19.23 3.48
C GLU A 34 20.59 -19.07 2.04
N ALA A 35 20.64 -20.11 1.21
CA ALA A 35 20.12 -20.07 -0.15
C ALA A 35 18.57 -20.01 -0.22
N SER A 36 17.88 -20.40 0.85
CA SER A 36 16.41 -20.28 0.98
C SER A 36 15.97 -18.91 1.50
N ILE A 37 16.89 -18.14 2.07
CA ILE A 37 16.71 -16.70 2.24
C ILE A 37 16.74 -16.13 0.83
N ILE A 38 15.56 -16.10 0.21
CA ILE A 38 15.28 -15.18 -0.88
C ILE A 38 15.65 -13.82 -0.27
N GLU A 39 16.70 -13.18 -0.77
CA GLU A 39 16.87 -11.75 -0.56
C GLU A 39 15.53 -11.17 -0.97
N GLU A 40 14.73 -10.74 0.01
CA GLU A 40 13.55 -9.95 -0.24
C GLU A 40 14.09 -8.66 -0.87
N GLU A 41 14.40 -8.71 -2.17
CA GLU A 41 14.16 -7.60 -3.07
C GLU A 41 12.66 -7.35 -2.95
N ASP A 42 12.26 -6.68 -1.87
CA ASP A 42 11.35 -5.57 -1.68
C ASP A 42 10.36 -5.29 -2.84
N HIS A 43 9.81 -6.35 -3.44
CA HIS A 43 9.14 -6.39 -4.72
C HIS A 43 7.98 -7.39 -4.63
N ASP A 44 6.98 -7.06 -3.81
CA ASP A 44 5.56 -7.41 -4.06
C ASP A 44 4.62 -7.07 -2.90
N LEU A 45 5.14 -6.57 -1.77
CA LEU A 45 4.29 -5.77 -0.89
C LEU A 45 4.05 -4.42 -1.57
N PRO A 46 2.79 -3.97 -1.78
CA PRO A 46 2.54 -2.66 -2.35
C PRO A 46 3.11 -1.61 -1.41
N LYS A 47 4.32 -1.13 -1.72
CA LYS A 47 4.94 0.00 -1.05
C LYS A 47 3.92 1.12 -1.08
N ARG A 48 3.50 1.61 0.10
CA ARG A 48 2.55 2.71 0.19
C ARG A 48 3.17 3.90 -0.55
N LYS A 49 2.68 4.18 -1.76
CA LYS A 49 3.14 5.30 -2.59
C LYS A 49 2.69 6.59 -1.91
N SER A 50 3.52 7.13 -1.02
CA SER A 50 3.30 8.40 -0.35
C SER A 50 4.30 9.41 -0.89
N SER A 51 3.81 10.48 -1.51
CA SER A 51 4.63 11.65 -1.84
C SER A 51 4.64 12.62 -0.66
N THR A 52 5.78 13.28 -0.43
CA THR A 52 5.88 14.36 0.57
C THR A 52 5.54 15.67 -0.11
N ILE A 53 4.60 16.42 0.47
CA ILE A 53 4.23 17.76 0.01
C ILE A 53 4.40 18.76 1.14
N SER A 54 4.75 20.01 0.78
CA SER A 54 4.82 21.12 1.73
C SER A 54 3.62 22.04 1.52
N ILE A 55 2.83 22.27 2.59
CA ILE A 55 1.66 23.15 2.58
C ILE A 55 1.87 24.22 3.64
N ARG A 56 1.62 25.48 3.29
CA ARG A 56 1.62 26.61 4.24
C ARG A 56 0.24 26.73 4.88
N ILE A 57 0.20 26.88 6.19
CA ILE A 57 -1.02 27.00 6.98
C ILE A 57 -0.86 28.23 7.88
N ASP A 58 -1.90 29.03 7.97
CA ASP A 58 -1.93 30.20 8.86
C ASP A 58 -1.82 29.77 10.33
N GLU A 59 -1.15 30.60 11.13
CA GLU A 59 -0.84 30.28 12.53
C GLU A 59 -2.12 30.07 13.37
N ASP A 60 -3.14 30.91 13.17
CA ASP A 60 -4.43 30.82 13.86
C ASP A 60 -5.16 29.50 13.55
N LEU A 61 -5.11 29.06 12.29
CA LEU A 61 -5.71 27.81 11.87
C LEU A 61 -4.96 26.63 12.47
N LEU A 62 -3.63 26.67 12.48
CA LEU A 62 -2.81 25.63 13.11
C LEU A 62 -3.09 25.50 14.61
N LEU A 63 -3.25 26.62 15.32
CA LEU A 63 -3.60 26.64 16.74
C LEU A 63 -4.96 26.00 17.00
N ARG A 64 -5.97 26.34 16.19
CA ARG A 64 -7.31 25.74 16.24
C ARG A 64 -7.27 24.23 16.02
N ILE A 65 -6.55 23.77 15.00
CA ILE A 65 -6.40 22.34 14.70
C ILE A 65 -5.69 21.61 15.84
N ARG A 66 -4.64 22.20 16.42
CA ARG A 66 -3.93 21.60 17.56
C ARG A 66 -4.85 21.43 18.78
N ASN A 67 -5.72 22.41 19.05
CA ASN A 67 -6.70 22.31 20.12
C ASN A 67 -7.74 21.20 19.85
N LEU A 68 -8.26 21.12 18.62
CA LEU A 68 -9.17 20.03 18.22
C LEU A 68 -8.52 18.65 18.32
N ALA A 69 -7.25 18.54 17.93
CA ALA A 69 -6.49 17.29 17.99
C ALA A 69 -6.30 16.81 19.44
N ARG A 70 -6.01 17.73 20.37
CA ARG A 70 -5.95 17.44 21.82
C ARG A 70 -7.28 16.91 22.35
N LEU A 71 -8.38 17.55 21.99
CA LEU A 71 -9.73 17.12 22.39
C LEU A 71 -10.05 15.71 21.87
N ARG A 72 -9.63 15.39 20.65
CA ARG A 72 -9.82 14.08 20.01
C ARG A 72 -8.74 13.04 20.39
N LYS A 73 -7.78 13.39 21.25
CA LYS A 73 -6.64 12.52 21.64
C LYS A 73 -5.86 11.97 20.44
N LYS A 74 -5.69 12.78 19.39
CA LYS A 74 -4.91 12.44 18.18
C LYS A 74 -3.79 13.46 17.94
N GLY A 75 -2.79 13.08 17.15
CA GLY A 75 -1.79 14.03 16.66
C GLY A 75 -2.40 15.03 15.68
N TYR A 76 -1.97 16.31 15.72
CA TYR A 76 -2.54 17.36 14.85
C TYR A 76 -2.29 17.06 13.36
N GLN A 77 -1.16 16.46 13.02
CA GLN A 77 -0.85 16.03 11.65
C GLN A 77 -1.78 14.90 11.18
N THR A 78 -2.08 13.93 12.05
CA THR A 78 -3.05 12.86 11.77
C THR A 78 -4.44 13.44 11.55
N LEU A 79 -4.86 14.37 12.40
CA LEU A 79 -6.17 15.03 12.26
C LEU A 79 -6.28 15.80 10.94
N ILE A 80 -5.23 16.51 10.52
CA ILE A 80 -5.20 17.19 9.22
C ILE A 80 -5.37 16.18 8.08
N LYS A 81 -4.67 15.04 8.13
CA LYS A 81 -4.81 13.99 7.11
C LYS A 81 -6.23 13.44 7.05
N GLU A 82 -6.84 13.16 8.19
CA GLU A 82 -8.24 12.70 8.27
C GLU A 82 -9.19 13.72 7.64
N PHE A 83 -9.08 15.01 7.99
CA PHE A 83 -9.92 16.05 7.41
C PHE A 83 -9.75 16.19 5.90
N LEU A 84 -8.52 16.06 5.38
CA LEU A 84 -8.29 16.10 3.92
C LEU A 84 -8.98 14.92 3.23
N ILE A 85 -8.86 13.71 3.78
CA ILE A 85 -9.52 12.52 3.24
C ILE A 85 -11.04 12.69 3.24
N GLU A 86 -11.61 13.09 4.38
CA GLU A 86 -13.05 13.30 4.54
C GLU A 86 -13.56 14.37 3.56
N ARG A 87 -12.88 15.52 3.49
CA ARG A 87 -13.28 16.63 2.62
C ARG A 87 -13.16 16.27 1.14
N THR A 88 -12.09 15.60 0.72
CA THR A 88 -11.93 15.16 -0.67
C THR A 88 -13.02 14.20 -1.07
N TYR A 89 -13.31 13.19 -0.23
CA TYR A 89 -14.37 12.23 -0.50
C TYR A 89 -15.76 12.88 -0.61
N GLU A 90 -16.06 13.82 0.30
CA GLU A 90 -17.32 14.58 0.23
C GLU A 90 -17.45 15.39 -1.06
N GLU A 91 -16.36 16.03 -1.50
CA GLU A 91 -16.36 16.82 -2.73
C GLU A 91 -16.46 15.94 -3.98
N GLU A 92 -15.74 14.82 -4.04
CA GLU A 92 -15.86 13.83 -5.10
C GLU A 92 -17.30 13.31 -5.19
N LYS A 93 -17.92 12.98 -4.04
CA LYS A 93 -19.31 12.54 -4.01
C LYS A 93 -20.27 13.61 -4.49
N LYS A 94 -20.07 14.88 -4.09
CA LYS A 94 -20.88 15.99 -4.59
C LYS A 94 -20.74 16.13 -6.10
N ILE A 95 -19.50 16.14 -6.61
CA ILE A 95 -19.23 16.21 -8.05
C ILE A 95 -19.95 15.06 -8.75
N LEU A 96 -19.81 13.81 -8.31
CA LEU A 96 -20.50 12.67 -8.92
C LEU A 96 -22.03 12.76 -8.88
N LEU A 97 -22.59 13.35 -7.82
CA LEU A 97 -24.04 13.62 -7.75
C LEU A 97 -24.45 14.73 -8.73
N PHE A 98 -23.64 15.76 -8.89
CA PHE A 98 -23.83 16.78 -9.92
C PHE A 98 -23.59 16.22 -11.33
N GLU A 99 -22.65 15.29 -11.50
CA GLU A 99 -22.23 14.73 -12.79
C GLU A 99 -23.19 13.63 -13.27
N GLY A 100 -23.92 13.00 -12.35
CA GLY A 100 -25.10 12.18 -12.66
C GLY A 100 -26.26 12.98 -13.26
N ASP A 101 -26.35 14.28 -12.96
CA ASP A 101 -27.25 15.25 -13.63
C ASP A 101 -26.60 15.87 -14.89
N ILE A 102 -25.28 15.69 -15.07
CA ILE A 102 -24.48 16.21 -16.20
C ILE A 102 -23.94 15.05 -17.05
N LEU A 103 -24.80 14.09 -17.43
CA LEU A 103 -24.54 13.23 -18.59
C LEU A 103 -24.66 14.02 -19.92
N ASP A 104 -24.17 15.27 -19.96
CA ASP A 104 -24.20 16.13 -21.15
C ASP A 104 -22.97 17.08 -21.29
N PHE A 105 -21.94 17.01 -20.43
CA PHE A 105 -20.73 17.86 -20.59
C PHE A 105 -19.40 17.11 -20.74
N ASN A 106 -19.40 15.78 -20.84
CA ASN A 106 -18.15 15.02 -21.01
C ASN A 106 -17.58 15.05 -22.46
N ASP A 107 -17.98 16.06 -23.26
CA ASP A 107 -17.44 16.29 -24.60
C ASP A 107 -16.25 17.28 -24.63
N ILE A 108 -15.82 17.79 -23.46
CA ILE A 108 -14.79 18.85 -23.39
C ILE A 108 -13.39 18.32 -22.99
N THR A 109 -13.26 17.21 -22.27
CA THR A 109 -11.94 16.68 -21.86
C THR A 109 -11.31 15.68 -22.83
N ARG A 110 -11.95 15.37 -23.97
CA ARG A 110 -11.35 14.57 -25.06
C ARG A 110 -10.60 15.37 -26.11
N LYS A 111 -10.71 16.70 -26.17
CA LYS A 111 -10.00 17.51 -27.18
C LYS A 111 -8.61 17.97 -26.76
N GLU A 112 -8.31 18.10 -25.48
CA GLU A 112 -6.98 18.58 -25.05
C GLU A 112 -5.89 17.50 -25.07
N THR A 113 -6.24 16.22 -24.99
CA THR A 113 -5.28 15.10 -25.15
C THR A 113 -4.97 14.74 -26.61
N ALA A 114 -5.69 15.33 -27.58
CA ALA A 114 -5.41 15.13 -29.01
C ALA A 114 -4.41 16.15 -29.58
N VAL A 115 -4.26 17.33 -28.97
CA VAL A 115 -3.33 18.37 -29.46
C VAL A 115 -1.90 18.17 -28.92
N ALA A 116 -1.75 17.65 -27.70
CA ALA A 116 -0.42 17.40 -27.10
C ALA A 116 0.34 16.19 -27.67
N LYS A 117 -0.19 15.52 -28.70
CA LYS A 117 0.47 14.39 -29.39
C LYS A 117 0.74 14.67 -30.88
N ALA A 118 0.57 15.90 -31.32
CA ALA A 118 0.76 16.32 -32.71
C ALA A 118 1.74 17.49 -32.88
N GLU A 119 2.54 17.83 -31.86
CA GLU A 119 3.63 18.82 -31.95
C GLU A 119 4.97 18.21 -31.54
#